data_AF-A0A3N2QBL6-F1
#
_entry.id   AF-A0A3N2QBL6-F1
#
_cell.length_a   1.000
_cell.length_b   1.000
_cell.length_c   1.000
_cell.angle_alpha   90.00
_cell.angle_beta   90.00
_cell.angle_gamma   90.00
#
_symmetry.space_group_name_H-M   'P 1'
#
loop_
_entity.id
_entity.type
_entity.pdbx_description
1 polymer ?
#
loop_
_entity_poly.entity_id
_entity_poly.type
_entity_poly.pdbx_seq_one_letter_code
_entity_poly.pdbx_strand_id
1 'polypeptide(L)'
;MEEKDKGHRLLIHINYALDRRTQYMLQFVHRTVRDHNMHQNIIEENTTKISKANQNKFKLHASYKITNTWKTNIAIQYTNCMLLGHTNHGYSLSSTQQWKRQENLQFDLQIHYFQTENFITRLYFYEPNSMFSDNKFKSYYGTGMAFMGSARWKLLHWMSWNIQYKLKHLFRRVIRMEEVEKRIMPLRTVHSIGIQWIVRF
;
A
#
# COMPACT_ATOMS: atom_id res chain seq x y z
N MET A 1 -24.22 -32.61 0.15
CA MET A 1 -23.43 -32.25 1.33
C MET A 1 -22.40 -31.23 0.89
N GLU A 2 -22.63 -29.94 1.15
CA GLU A 2 -21.67 -28.87 0.85
C GLU A 2 -20.50 -28.96 1.83
N GLU A 3 -19.35 -29.41 1.33
CA GLU A 3 -18.10 -29.33 2.07
C GLU A 3 -17.69 -27.86 2.17
N LYS A 4 -17.95 -27.24 3.32
CA LYS A 4 -17.58 -25.84 3.63
C LYS A 4 -16.07 -25.65 3.42
N ASP A 5 -15.71 -25.01 2.31
CA ASP A 5 -14.35 -24.82 1.82
C ASP A 5 -13.53 -23.95 2.80
N LYS A 6 -12.58 -24.55 3.52
CA LYS A 6 -11.80 -23.89 4.59
C LYS A 6 -10.53 -23.23 4.02
N GLY A 7 -10.59 -21.92 3.78
CA GLY A 7 -9.40 -21.11 3.54
C GLY A 7 -8.66 -20.81 4.85
N HIS A 8 -7.38 -21.16 4.94
CA HIS A 8 -6.56 -20.86 6.11
C HIS A 8 -5.76 -19.56 5.93
N ARG A 9 -5.74 -18.74 6.98
CA ARG A 9 -4.91 -17.54 7.06
C ARG A 9 -4.10 -17.57 8.35
N LEU A 10 -2.79 -17.52 8.21
CA LEU A 10 -1.86 -17.39 9.32
C LEU A 10 -1.24 -15.99 9.29
N LEU A 11 -1.29 -15.30 10.42
CA LEU A 11 -0.73 -13.96 10.58
C LEU A 11 0.16 -13.96 11.82
N ILE A 12 1.43 -13.67 11.61
CA ILE A 12 2.42 -13.46 12.66
C ILE A 12 2.76 -11.98 12.65
N HIS A 13 2.66 -11.33 13.80
CA HIS A 13 2.95 -9.92 13.96
C HIS A 13 3.82 -9.74 15.20
N ILE A 14 5.05 -9.29 14.99
CA ILE A 14 6.04 -9.07 16.04
C ILE A 14 6.32 -7.57 16.08
N ASN A 15 6.14 -6.98 17.25
CA ASN A 15 6.49 -5.60 17.53
C ASN A 15 7.65 -5.59 18.52
N TYR A 16 8.73 -4.91 18.15
CA TYR A 16 9.92 -4.81 18.97
C TYR A 16 10.30 -3.34 19.12
N ALA A 17 10.23 -2.83 20.35
CA ALA A 17 10.71 -1.50 20.69
C ALA A 17 12.11 -1.64 21.28
N LEU A 18 13.13 -1.24 20.52
CA LEU A 18 14.52 -1.27 20.99
C LEU A 18 14.77 -0.18 22.03
N ASP A 19 14.21 1.01 21.81
CA ASP A 19 14.29 2.17 22.70
C ASP A 19 13.04 3.06 22.54
N ARG A 20 12.87 4.10 23.36
CA ARG A 20 11.81 5.12 23.24
C ARG A 20 11.80 5.83 21.87
N ARG A 21 12.93 5.79 21.16
CA ARG A 21 13.11 6.40 19.83
C ARG A 21 12.90 5.44 18.66
N THR A 22 13.12 4.13 18.86
CA THR A 22 13.17 3.16 17.76
C THR A 22 12.18 2.01 17.96
N GLN A 23 11.30 1.83 16.98
CA GLN A 23 10.32 0.76 16.96
C GLN A 23 10.39 0.00 15.64
N TYR A 24 10.43 -1.32 15.73
CA TYR A 24 10.38 -2.23 14.59
C TYR A 24 9.11 -3.06 14.65
N MET A 25 8.54 -3.31 13.48
CA MET A 25 7.37 -4.13 13.29
C MET A 25 7.64 -5.08 12.15
N LEU A 26 7.54 -6.38 12.44
CA LEU A 26 7.63 -7.46 11.48
C LEU A 26 6.25 -8.09 11.35
N GLN A 27 5.77 -8.23 10.13
CA GLN A 27 4.50 -8.88 9.84
C GLN A 27 4.68 -9.91 8.74
N PHE A 28 4.32 -11.15 9.04
CA PHE A 28 4.25 -12.24 8.08
C PHE A 28 2.79 -12.70 7.96
N VAL A 29 2.29 -12.80 6.73
CA VAL A 29 0.94 -13.28 6.45
C VAL A 29 1.01 -14.36 5.39
N HIS A 30 0.61 -15.56 5.75
CA HIS A 30 0.37 -16.65 4.82
C HIS A 30 -1.14 -16.79 4.62
N ARG A 31 -1.57 -16.84 3.36
CA ARG A 31 -2.97 -17.03 3.00
C ARG A 31 -3.07 -18.01 1.84
N THR A 32 -3.89 -19.04 2.01
CA THR A 32 -4.35 -19.88 0.91
C THR A 32 -5.62 -19.25 0.35
N VAL A 33 -5.57 -18.77 -0.89
CA VAL A 33 -6.70 -18.18 -1.62
C VAL A 33 -7.08 -19.17 -2.71
N ARG A 34 -8.28 -19.74 -2.69
CA ARG A 34 -8.87 -20.31 -3.91
C ARG A 34 -9.60 -19.18 -4.64
N ASP A 35 -9.19 -18.91 -5.88
CA ASP A 35 -9.82 -17.86 -6.69
C ASP A 35 -11.16 -18.37 -7.23
N HIS A 36 -12.25 -17.78 -6.76
CA HIS A 36 -13.61 -18.10 -7.24
C HIS A 36 -13.93 -17.37 -8.56
N ASN A 37 -13.14 -16.36 -8.95
CA ASN A 37 -13.41 -15.50 -10.11
C ASN A 37 -12.77 -16.00 -11.40
N MET A 38 -12.04 -17.12 -11.38
CA MET A 38 -11.58 -17.77 -12.62
C MET A 38 -12.65 -18.70 -13.24
N HIS A 39 -13.87 -18.72 -12.70
CA HIS A 39 -14.95 -19.57 -13.20
C HIS A 39 -15.76 -18.99 -14.37
N GLN A 40 -15.54 -17.75 -14.80
CA GLN A 40 -16.40 -17.15 -15.83
C GLN A 40 -15.89 -17.19 -17.28
N ASN A 41 -14.65 -17.61 -17.55
CA ASN A 41 -14.13 -17.62 -18.95
C ASN A 41 -13.46 -18.93 -19.40
N ILE A 42 -13.65 -20.04 -18.68
CA ILE A 42 -13.22 -21.36 -19.16
C ILE A 42 -14.41 -22.32 -19.11
N ILE A 43 -15.45 -21.99 -19.88
CA ILE A 43 -16.40 -23.00 -20.38
C ILE A 43 -15.93 -23.34 -21.79
N GLU A 44 -14.75 -23.93 -21.90
CA GLU A 44 -14.34 -24.74 -23.05
C GLU A 44 -13.11 -25.54 -22.62
N GLU A 45 -13.26 -26.87 -22.66
CA GLU A 45 -12.26 -27.90 -22.39
C GLU A 45 -11.91 -28.23 -20.91
N ASN A 46 -12.85 -28.93 -20.27
CA ASN A 46 -12.64 -30.22 -19.58
C ASN A 46 -11.44 -30.43 -18.61
N THR A 47 -10.93 -29.41 -17.94
CA THR A 47 -10.20 -29.61 -16.66
C THR A 47 -10.45 -28.46 -15.68
N THR A 48 -11.45 -28.62 -14.80
CA THR A 48 -11.69 -27.74 -13.65
C THR A 48 -10.59 -27.92 -12.59
N LYS A 49 -9.36 -27.47 -12.87
CA LYS A 49 -8.33 -27.31 -11.83
C LYS A 49 -8.64 -26.04 -11.05
N ILE A 50 -9.38 -26.19 -9.95
CA ILE A 50 -9.51 -25.18 -8.90
C ILE A 50 -8.09 -24.85 -8.41
N SER A 51 -7.49 -23.80 -8.95
CA SER A 51 -6.11 -23.46 -8.62
C SER A 51 -6.07 -22.83 -7.23
N LYS A 52 -5.43 -23.54 -6.29
CA LYS A 52 -5.11 -22.99 -4.96
C LYS A 52 -3.98 -21.98 -5.17
N ALA A 53 -4.25 -20.70 -4.93
CA ALA A 53 -3.24 -19.66 -4.92
C ALA A 53 -2.66 -19.52 -3.51
N ASN A 54 -1.35 -19.75 -3.35
CA ASN A 54 -0.67 -19.53 -2.09
C ASN A 54 -0.06 -18.13 -2.10
N GLN A 55 -0.48 -17.28 -1.17
CA GLN A 55 0.01 -15.92 -1.03
C GLN A 55 0.79 -15.77 0.28
N ASN A 56 2.07 -15.40 0.14
CA ASN A 56 2.95 -15.03 1.24
C ASN A 56 3.19 -13.53 1.20
N LYS A 57 2.96 -12.85 2.32
CA LYS A 57 3.29 -11.43 2.48
C LYS A 57 4.23 -11.27 3.65
N PHE A 58 5.30 -10.53 3.40
CA PHE A 58 6.25 -10.11 4.41
C PHE A 58 6.27 -8.59 4.43
N LYS A 59 6.19 -7.99 5.61
CA LYS A 59 6.24 -6.55 5.80
C LYS A 59 7.14 -6.25 6.97
N LEU A 60 8.15 -5.43 6.73
CA LEU A 60 9.01 -4.85 7.75
C LEU A 60 8.73 -3.36 7.82
N HIS A 61 8.57 -2.84 9.03
CA HIS A 61 8.40 -1.41 9.26
C HIS A 61 9.31 -0.97 10.40
N ALA A 62 10.17 -0.01 10.13
CA ALA A 62 11.06 0.61 11.09
C ALA A 62 10.64 2.06 11.30
N SER A 63 10.48 2.46 12.55
CA SER A 63 10.13 3.81 12.96
C SER A 63 11.22 4.35 13.86
N TYR A 64 11.79 5.48 13.50
CA TYR A 64 12.88 6.11 14.23
C TYR A 64 12.58 7.59 14.49
N LYS A 65 12.61 8.00 15.75
CA LYS A 65 12.52 9.40 16.16
C LYS A 65 13.93 9.98 16.23
N ILE A 66 14.30 10.79 15.24
CA ILE A 66 15.59 11.46 15.20
C ILE A 66 15.64 12.54 16.29
N THR A 67 14.57 13.32 16.41
CA THR A 67 14.39 14.35 17.44
C THR A 67 12.93 14.34 17.92
N ASN A 68 12.58 15.19 18.90
CA ASN A 68 11.18 15.34 19.32
C ASN A 68 10.27 15.91 18.21
N THR A 69 10.85 16.52 17.18
CA THR A 69 10.11 17.11 16.06
C THR A 69 10.19 16.27 14.80
N TRP A 70 11.26 15.48 14.61
CA TRP A 70 11.48 14.66 13.41
C TRP A 70 11.33 13.17 13.68
N LYS A 71 10.49 12.51 12.89
CA LYS A 71 10.27 11.08 12.89
C LYS A 71 10.37 10.53 11.47
N THR A 72 11.16 9.49 11.29
CA THR A 72 11.29 8.79 10.00
C THR A 72 10.68 7.40 10.14
N ASN A 73 9.89 6.99 9.16
CA ASN A 73 9.35 5.65 9.06
C ASN A 73 9.79 5.06 7.73
N ILE A 74 10.34 3.85 7.76
CA ILE A 74 10.70 3.10 6.56
C ILE A 74 9.89 1.82 6.60
N ALA A 75 9.25 1.47 5.49
CA ALA A 75 8.53 0.21 5.36
C ALA A 75 8.94 -0.50 4.08
N ILE A 76 9.17 -1.79 4.20
CA ILE A 76 9.47 -2.70 3.10
C ILE A 76 8.37 -3.74 3.09
N GLN A 77 7.79 -3.99 1.93
CA GLN A 77 6.82 -5.07 1.77
C GLN A 77 7.22 -5.94 0.60
N TYR A 78 7.12 -7.24 0.80
CA TYR A 78 7.31 -8.26 -0.20
C TYR A 78 6.08 -9.16 -0.22
N THR A 79 5.60 -9.48 -1.41
CA THR A 79 4.47 -10.37 -1.62
C THR A 79 4.86 -11.36 -2.70
N ASN A 80 4.72 -12.64 -2.40
CA ASN A 80 4.84 -13.72 -3.35
C ASN A 80 3.46 -14.39 -3.49
N CYS A 81 2.99 -14.57 -4.72
CA CYS A 81 1.78 -15.31 -5.00
C CYS A 81 2.05 -16.38 -6.06
N MET A 82 1.84 -17.64 -5.71
CA MET A 82 1.91 -18.75 -6.66
C MET A 82 0.51 -19.04 -7.20
N LEU A 83 0.31 -18.87 -8.50
CA LEU A 83 -0.95 -19.17 -9.19
C LEU A 83 -0.65 -20.06 -10.40
N LEU A 84 -1.34 -21.20 -10.53
CA LEU A 84 -1.23 -22.09 -11.71
C LEU A 84 0.22 -22.50 -12.06
N GLY A 85 1.09 -22.64 -11.06
CA GLY A 85 2.51 -22.98 -11.27
C GLY A 85 3.42 -21.79 -11.59
N HIS A 86 2.86 -20.60 -11.82
CA HIS A 86 3.63 -19.37 -11.98
C HIS A 86 3.74 -18.60 -10.66
N THR A 87 4.96 -18.25 -10.29
CA THR A 87 5.27 -17.47 -9.09
C THR A 87 5.35 -16.00 -9.48
N ASN A 88 4.47 -15.18 -8.90
CA ASN A 88 4.45 -13.74 -9.13
C ASN A 88 5.00 -13.00 -7.92
N HIS A 89 5.84 -12.02 -8.17
CA HIS A 89 6.49 -11.22 -7.14
C HIS A 89 5.97 -9.78 -7.13
N GLY A 90 5.83 -9.24 -5.92
CA GLY A 90 5.52 -7.85 -5.66
C GLY A 90 6.41 -7.33 -4.55
N TYR A 91 7.09 -6.21 -4.78
CA TYR A 91 7.93 -5.56 -3.79
C TYR A 91 7.61 -4.07 -3.70
N SER A 92 7.78 -3.52 -2.51
CA SER A 92 7.70 -2.10 -2.30
C SER A 92 8.61 -1.62 -1.20
N LEU A 93 9.00 -0.37 -1.36
CA LEU A 93 9.78 0.39 -0.41
C LEU A 93 9.08 1.72 -0.21
N SER A 94 8.82 2.06 1.04
CA SER A 94 8.25 3.34 1.43
C SER A 94 9.15 4.00 2.46
N SER A 95 9.37 5.30 2.32
CA SER A 95 10.02 6.13 3.31
C SER A 95 9.13 7.33 3.58
N THR A 96 8.76 7.53 4.82
CA THR A 96 7.95 8.65 5.29
C THR A 96 8.74 9.44 6.31
N GLN A 97 8.96 10.71 6.03
CA GLN A 97 9.49 11.68 6.98
C GLN A 97 8.35 12.53 7.51
N GLN A 98 8.22 12.56 8.83
CA GLN A 98 7.22 13.33 9.54
C GLN A 98 7.95 14.36 10.39
N TRP A 99 7.60 15.62 10.19
CA TRP A 99 8.06 16.73 10.97
C TRP A 99 6.89 17.40 11.67
N LYS A 100 6.97 17.55 12.98
CA LYS A 100 5.96 18.21 13.79
C LYS A 100 6.64 19.19 14.74
N ARG A 101 6.37 20.49 14.57
CA ARG A 101 6.82 21.54 15.47
C ARG A 101 5.62 22.07 16.25
N GLN A 102 5.57 21.75 17.53
CA GLN A 102 4.43 22.03 18.41
C GLN A 102 3.11 21.45 17.85
N GLU A 103 1.96 21.90 18.34
CA GLU A 103 0.66 21.48 17.81
C GLU A 103 0.26 22.22 16.54
N ASN A 104 1.00 23.26 16.17
CA ASN A 104 0.57 24.21 15.15
C ASN A 104 1.02 23.85 13.74
N LEU A 105 2.16 23.17 13.59
CA LEU A 105 2.72 22.89 12.27
C LEU A 105 3.15 21.42 12.17
N GLN A 106 2.61 20.73 11.18
CA GLN A 106 2.96 19.36 10.84
C GLN A 106 3.20 19.25 9.33
N PHE A 107 4.29 18.61 8.96
CA PHE A 107 4.65 18.30 7.59
C PHE A 107 4.94 16.81 7.49
N ASP A 108 4.33 16.13 6.53
CA ASP A 108 4.58 14.74 6.24
C ASP A 108 4.99 14.61 4.78
N LEU A 109 6.09 13.93 4.53
CA LEU A 109 6.62 13.64 3.22
C LEU A 109 6.76 12.13 3.07
N GLN A 110 6.14 11.54 2.06
CA GLN A 110 6.24 10.12 1.77
C GLN A 110 6.73 9.90 0.34
N ILE A 111 7.74 9.07 0.19
CA ILE A 111 8.19 8.51 -1.07
C ILE A 111 7.90 7.02 -1.05
N HIS A 112 7.34 6.53 -2.14
CA HIS A 112 6.88 5.16 -2.25
C HIS A 112 7.27 4.58 -3.60
N TYR A 113 8.09 3.55 -3.61
CA TYR A 113 8.38 2.74 -4.78
C TYR A 113 7.58 1.44 -4.71
N PHE A 114 6.90 1.07 -5.78
CA PHE A 114 6.20 -0.21 -5.89
C PHE A 114 6.51 -0.87 -7.23
N GLN A 115 6.71 -2.16 -7.20
CA GLN A 115 6.76 -3.03 -8.37
C GLN A 115 5.93 -4.26 -8.09
N THR A 116 4.99 -4.53 -8.98
CA THR A 116 4.13 -5.70 -8.93
C THR A 116 4.01 -6.24 -10.34
N GLU A 117 4.19 -7.56 -10.49
CA GLU A 117 4.11 -8.22 -11.80
C GLU A 117 2.67 -8.44 -12.24
N ASN A 118 1.76 -8.65 -11.29
CA ASN A 118 0.37 -9.02 -11.59
C ASN A 118 -0.63 -8.38 -10.60
N PHE A 119 -1.88 -8.22 -11.03
CA PHE A 119 -2.96 -7.60 -10.22
C PHE A 119 -3.19 -8.33 -8.88
N ILE A 120 -2.93 -9.63 -8.84
CA ILE A 120 -3.08 -10.49 -7.65
C ILE A 120 -2.02 -10.16 -6.58
N THR A 121 -0.87 -9.63 -6.99
CA THR A 121 0.23 -9.20 -6.09
C THR A 121 0.06 -7.77 -5.57
N ARG A 122 -1.15 -7.20 -5.67
CA ARG A 122 -1.44 -5.83 -5.24
C ARG A 122 -0.96 -5.52 -3.83
N LEU A 123 -0.32 -4.36 -3.73
CA LEU A 123 0.19 -3.85 -2.49
C LEU A 123 -0.72 -2.72 -2.01
N TYR A 124 -0.94 -2.68 -0.70
CA TYR A 124 -1.80 -1.70 -0.06
C TYR A 124 -0.94 -0.78 0.78
N PHE A 125 -1.04 0.52 0.50
CA PHE A 125 -0.28 1.52 1.24
C PHE A 125 -1.19 2.48 1.97
N TYR A 126 -0.67 2.89 3.12
CA TYR A 126 -1.21 3.98 3.92
C TYR A 126 -0.77 5.29 3.27
N GLU A 127 -1.72 6.01 2.69
CA GLU A 127 -1.47 7.40 2.31
C GLU A 127 -1.40 8.25 3.59
N PRO A 128 -0.37 9.10 3.77
CA PRO A 128 -0.34 10.04 4.88
C PRO A 128 -1.56 10.95 4.76
N ASN A 129 -2.38 10.93 5.81
CA ASN A 129 -3.52 11.82 5.94
C ASN A 129 -3.34 12.61 7.24
N SER A 130 -3.01 13.89 7.12
CA SER A 130 -2.72 14.76 8.26
C SER A 130 -3.99 15.30 8.96
N MET A 131 -5.19 15.06 8.40
CA MET A 131 -6.45 15.63 8.90
C MET A 131 -7.45 14.64 9.50
N PHE A 132 -7.48 13.39 9.06
CA PHE A 132 -8.42 12.39 9.58
C PHE A 132 -7.73 11.06 9.85
N SER A 133 -8.09 10.42 10.96
CA SER A 133 -7.70 9.06 11.36
C SER A 133 -8.05 8.00 10.31
N ASP A 134 -8.79 8.36 9.26
CA ASP A 134 -9.00 7.55 8.08
C ASP A 134 -7.77 7.59 7.19
N ASN A 135 -6.83 6.74 7.59
CA ASN A 135 -5.82 6.15 6.74
C ASN A 135 -6.48 5.57 5.47
N LYS A 136 -6.45 6.32 4.37
CA LYS A 136 -6.96 5.83 3.08
C LYS A 136 -6.00 4.78 2.55
N PHE A 137 -6.48 3.55 2.43
CA PHE A 137 -5.76 2.47 1.78
C PHE A 137 -5.91 2.60 0.28
N LYS A 138 -4.83 2.89 -0.44
CA LYS A 138 -4.82 2.75 -1.89
C LYS A 138 -4.09 1.47 -2.29
N SER A 139 -4.74 0.71 -3.16
CA SER A 139 -4.13 -0.43 -3.84
C SER A 139 -3.30 0.05 -5.02
N TYR A 140 -2.02 -0.33 -5.04
CA TYR A 140 -1.10 -0.04 -6.13
C TYR A 140 -0.79 -1.31 -6.92
N TYR A 141 -0.77 -1.15 -8.24
CA TYR A 141 -0.56 -2.19 -9.23
C TYR A 141 0.37 -1.64 -10.33
N GLY A 142 1.19 -2.51 -10.91
CA GLY A 142 2.25 -2.16 -11.85
C GLY A 142 3.57 -1.79 -11.17
N THR A 143 4.44 -1.12 -11.93
CA THR A 143 5.71 -0.56 -11.47
C THR A 143 5.67 0.95 -11.54
N GLY A 144 5.99 1.60 -10.43
CA GLY A 144 5.97 3.05 -10.36
C GLY A 144 6.50 3.61 -9.05
N MET A 145 6.56 4.92 -9.01
CA MET A 145 6.85 5.70 -7.81
C MET A 145 5.67 6.61 -7.49
N ALA A 146 5.41 6.80 -6.21
CA ALA A 146 4.48 7.78 -5.71
C ALA A 146 5.18 8.65 -4.68
N PHE A 147 4.98 9.95 -4.82
CA PHE A 147 5.43 10.97 -3.90
C PHE A 147 4.19 11.64 -3.33
N MET A 148 4.14 11.81 -2.01
CA MET A 148 3.06 12.48 -1.32
C MET A 148 3.64 13.44 -0.31
N GLY A 149 3.18 14.68 -0.35
CA GLY A 149 3.46 15.68 0.68
C GLY A 149 2.15 16.13 1.31
N SER A 150 2.14 16.31 2.61
CA SER A 150 1.05 17.02 3.29
C SER A 150 1.60 18.01 4.30
N ALA A 151 1.07 19.22 4.29
CA ALA A 151 1.39 20.27 5.23
C ALA A 151 0.12 20.70 5.95
N ARG A 152 0.11 20.62 7.27
CA ARG A 152 -0.96 21.09 8.13
C ARG A 152 -0.48 22.26 8.97
N TRP A 153 -1.23 23.35 8.93
CA TRP A 153 -1.00 24.52 9.74
C TRP A 153 -2.27 24.90 10.51
N LYS A 154 -2.21 24.85 11.84
CA LYS A 154 -3.21 25.42 12.74
C LYS A 154 -2.88 26.90 12.96
N LEU A 155 -3.59 27.76 12.26
CA LEU A 155 -3.41 29.23 12.35
C LEU A 155 -4.02 29.76 13.65
N LEU A 156 -5.20 29.27 14.00
CA LEU A 156 -5.92 29.62 15.23
C LEU A 156 -6.44 28.36 15.91
N HIS A 157 -6.87 28.47 17.17
CA HIS A 157 -7.41 27.34 17.92
C HIS A 157 -8.62 26.70 17.23
N TRP A 158 -9.39 27.53 16.51
CA TRP A 158 -10.58 27.18 15.75
C TRP A 158 -10.34 27.00 14.23
N MET A 159 -9.16 27.34 13.68
CA MET A 159 -8.88 27.28 12.24
C MET A 159 -7.63 26.46 11.91
N SER A 160 -7.78 25.49 11.00
CA SER A 160 -6.67 24.68 10.49
C SER A 160 -6.70 24.58 8.97
N TRP A 161 -5.54 24.75 8.36
CA TRP A 161 -5.31 24.55 6.93
C TRP A 161 -4.54 23.25 6.70
N ASN A 162 -4.88 22.56 5.62
CA ASN A 162 -4.17 21.38 5.16
C ASN A 162 -4.02 21.41 3.64
N ILE A 163 -2.78 21.21 3.20
CA ILE A 163 -2.42 21.13 1.80
C ILE A 163 -1.84 19.76 1.57
N GLN A 164 -2.40 19.01 0.62
CA GLN A 164 -1.93 17.71 0.20
C GLN A 164 -1.53 17.76 -1.27
N TYR A 165 -0.34 17.25 -1.56
CA TYR A 165 0.17 17.08 -2.90
C TYR A 165 0.49 15.60 -3.13
N LYS A 166 -0.02 15.03 -4.22
CA LYS A 166 0.20 13.64 -4.60
C LYS A 166 0.68 13.60 -6.04
N LEU A 167 1.83 12.98 -6.23
CA LEU A 167 2.43 12.74 -7.52
C LEU A 167 2.62 11.24 -7.67
N LYS A 168 2.05 10.66 -8.72
CA LYS A 168 2.26 9.24 -9.05
C LYS A 168 2.82 9.14 -10.44
N HIS A 169 4.00 8.53 -10.54
CA HIS A 169 4.66 8.25 -11.79
C HIS A 169 4.69 6.74 -12.04
N LEU A 170 4.07 6.30 -13.13
CA LEU A 170 4.01 4.88 -13.50
C LEU A 170 5.01 4.60 -14.62
N PHE A 171 5.99 3.73 -14.34
CA PHE A 171 6.97 3.28 -15.32
C PHE A 171 6.40 2.17 -16.22
N ARG A 172 5.66 1.22 -15.63
CA ARG A 172 5.04 0.11 -16.34
C ARG A 172 3.68 -0.22 -15.75
N ARG A 173 2.65 -0.28 -16.60
CA ARG A 173 1.31 -0.74 -16.20
C ARG A 173 1.23 -2.25 -16.36
N VAL A 174 0.64 -2.91 -15.38
CA VAL A 174 0.18 -4.29 -15.49
C VAL A 174 -1.28 -4.24 -15.90
N ILE A 175 -1.60 -4.93 -16.99
CA ILE A 175 -2.93 -4.95 -17.60
C ILE A 175 -3.87 -5.73 -16.66
N ARG A 176 -5.09 -5.22 -16.48
CA ARG A 176 -6.19 -6.00 -15.90
C ARG A 176 -6.59 -7.02 -16.98
N MET A 177 -6.54 -8.31 -16.68
CA MET A 177 -6.84 -9.41 -17.62
C MET A 177 -8.25 -9.37 -18.25
N GLU A 178 -9.04 -8.31 -18.07
CA GLU A 178 -10.31 -8.07 -18.78
C GLU A 178 -10.15 -7.33 -20.12
N GLU A 179 -9.03 -6.66 -20.37
CA GLU A 179 -8.80 -5.98 -21.66
C GLU A 179 -7.58 -6.58 -22.37
N VAL A 180 -7.86 -7.59 -23.20
CA VAL A 180 -6.95 -8.05 -24.25
C VAL A 180 -6.88 -6.96 -25.32
N GLU A 181 -6.01 -5.98 -25.10
CA GLU A 181 -5.37 -5.30 -26.23
C GLU A 181 -3.95 -4.94 -25.79
N LYS A 182 -2.97 -5.61 -26.40
CA LYS A 182 -1.54 -5.30 -26.27
C LYS A 182 -1.29 -3.90 -26.81
N ARG A 183 -1.54 -2.87 -26.01
CA ARG A 183 -0.94 -1.54 -26.20
C ARG A 183 -0.02 -1.26 -25.02
N ILE A 184 1.26 -1.16 -25.32
CA ILE A 184 2.24 -0.49 -24.45
C ILE A 184 1.74 0.96 -24.34
N MET A 185 0.93 1.26 -23.32
CA MET A 185 0.41 2.60 -23.10
C MET A 185 1.50 3.51 -22.51
N PRO A 186 1.50 4.81 -22.86
CA PRO A 186 2.56 5.73 -22.50
C PRO A 186 2.68 5.93 -21.00
N LEU A 187 3.91 6.31 -20.60
CA LEU A 187 4.27 6.78 -19.27
C LEU A 187 3.21 7.78 -18.77
N ARG A 188 2.51 7.46 -17.67
CA ARG A 188 1.48 8.35 -17.12
C ARG A 188 1.91 8.88 -15.77
N THR A 189 2.16 10.18 -15.73
CA THR A 189 2.31 10.94 -14.50
C THR A 189 0.95 11.50 -14.12
N VAL A 190 0.49 11.20 -12.90
CA VAL A 190 -0.75 11.74 -12.34
C VAL A 190 -0.38 12.67 -11.20
N HIS A 191 -0.82 13.92 -11.32
CA HIS A 191 -0.72 14.93 -10.27
C HIS A 191 -2.09 15.11 -9.65
N SER A 192 -2.13 15.25 -8.33
CA SER A 192 -3.34 15.57 -7.59
C SER A 192 -2.98 16.51 -6.46
N ILE A 193 -3.69 17.64 -6.40
CA ILE A 193 -3.53 18.65 -5.36
C ILE A 193 -4.87 18.73 -4.64
N GLY A 194 -4.83 18.68 -3.31
CA GLY A 194 -6.00 18.84 -2.46
C GLY A 194 -5.72 19.92 -1.42
N ILE A 195 -6.57 20.94 -1.36
CA ILE A 195 -6.52 21.98 -0.34
C ILE A 195 -7.78 21.84 0.50
N GLN A 196 -7.64 21.84 1.82
CA GLN A 196 -8.74 21.74 2.77
C GLN A 196 -8.53 22.75 3.91
N TRP A 197 -9.58 23.49 4.25
CA TRP A 197 -9.64 24.29 5.46
C TRP A 197 -10.72 23.74 6.38
N ILE A 198 -10.43 23.69 7.68
CA ILE A 198 -11.39 23.31 8.70
C ILE A 198 -11.55 24.50 9.65
N VAL A 199 -12.81 24.88 9.85
CA VAL A 199 -13.25 25.84 10.85
C VAL A 199 -14.06 25.05 11.88
N ARG A 200 -13.61 25.03 13.14
CA ARG A 200 -14.34 24.41 14.25
C ARG A 200 -14.90 25.55 15.11
N PHE A 201 -16.22 25.66 15.13
CA PHE A 201 -16.95 26.56 16.03
C PHE A 201 -17.07 25.93 17.41
#